data_AF-A0A1S8FLE7-F1
#
_entry.id   AF-A0A1S8FLE7-F1
#
_cell.length_a   1.000
_cell.length_b   1.000
_cell.length_c   1.000
_cell.angle_alpha   90.00
_cell.angle_beta   90.00
_cell.angle_gamma   90.00
#
_symmetry.space_group_name_H-M   'P 1'
#
loop_
_entity.id
_entity.type
_entity.pdbx_description
1 polymer ?
#
loop_
_entity_poly.entity_id
_entity_poly.type
_entity_poly.pdbx_seq_one_letter_code
_entity_poly.pdbx_strand_id
1 'polypeptide(L)'
;MNPGHHVESYRFWDIVTQWARETLQHEHVIARALAKGVLRDGLRAQSVDPKWVNKGTFELRGLPLVGYVAKNGCLPIFIRSSALNHLTEVVENAATPDPQALFEEFVTKQDFGAWLQQVGISPPGFWFAVGELQES
;
A
#
# COMPACT_ATOMS: atom_id res chain seq x y z
N MET A 1 -8.91 -0.39 -29.82
CA MET A 1 -9.29 0.41 -28.64
C MET A 1 -8.69 -0.26 -27.43
N ASN A 2 -7.63 0.30 -26.84
CA ASN A 2 -7.08 -0.20 -25.58
C ASN A 2 -7.70 0.64 -24.45
N PRO A 3 -8.65 0.11 -23.66
CA PRO A 3 -9.06 0.77 -22.44
C PRO A 3 -7.93 0.53 -21.43
N GLY A 4 -6.85 1.33 -21.54
CA GLY A 4 -5.80 1.38 -20.54
C GLY A 4 -6.41 1.96 -19.27
N HIS A 5 -7.00 1.11 -18.44
CA HIS A 5 -7.50 1.49 -17.14
C HIS A 5 -6.37 2.19 -16.38
N HIS A 6 -6.54 3.49 -16.11
CA HIS A 6 -5.71 4.20 -15.16
C HIS A 6 -5.99 3.59 -13.79
N VAL A 7 -5.15 2.63 -13.37
CA VAL A 7 -5.29 1.99 -12.06
C VAL A 7 -4.78 2.97 -11.02
N GLU A 8 -5.71 3.64 -10.35
CA GLU A 8 -5.41 4.64 -9.32
C GLU A 8 -5.01 4.01 -7.97
N SER A 9 -5.30 2.72 -7.76
CA SER A 9 -4.98 1.98 -6.54
C SER A 9 -4.85 0.49 -6.80
N TYR A 10 -3.90 -0.16 -6.13
CA TYR A 10 -3.81 -1.62 -6.06
C TYR A 10 -4.03 -2.11 -4.63
N ARG A 11 -4.55 -3.33 -4.49
CA ARG A 11 -4.47 -4.03 -3.21
C ARG A 11 -3.01 -4.21 -2.83
N PHE A 12 -2.73 -4.20 -1.54
CA PHE A 12 -1.38 -4.37 -1.02
C PHE A 12 -0.73 -5.65 -1.60
N TRP A 13 -1.47 -6.76 -1.62
CA TRP A 13 -0.95 -8.02 -2.14
C TRP A 13 -0.77 -8.02 -3.67
N ASP A 14 -1.58 -7.27 -4.41
CA ASP A 14 -1.39 -7.13 -5.86
C ASP A 14 -0.08 -6.40 -6.19
N ILE A 15 0.31 -5.43 -5.35
CA ILE A 15 1.62 -4.75 -5.46
C ILE A 15 2.74 -5.75 -5.17
N VAL A 16 2.60 -6.55 -4.11
CA VAL A 16 3.57 -7.60 -3.75
C VAL A 16 3.80 -8.54 -4.93
N THR A 17 2.74 -9.12 -5.46
CA THR A 17 2.84 -10.14 -6.52
C THR A 17 3.37 -9.56 -7.84
N GLN A 18 2.90 -8.40 -8.27
CA GLN A 18 3.35 -7.77 -9.51
C GLN A 18 4.81 -7.32 -9.41
N TRP A 19 5.19 -6.70 -8.30
CA TRP A 19 6.55 -6.21 -8.13
C TRP A 19 7.55 -7.35 -7.93
N ALA A 20 7.16 -8.42 -7.24
CA ALA A 20 7.97 -9.65 -7.11
C ALA A 20 8.26 -10.28 -8.48
N ARG A 21 7.24 -10.36 -9.35
CA ARG A 21 7.40 -10.85 -10.73
C ARG A 21 8.32 -9.96 -11.55
N GLU A 22 8.15 -8.63 -11.46
CA GLU A 22 8.95 -7.67 -12.22
C GLU A 22 10.44 -7.72 -11.82
N THR A 23 10.71 -7.86 -10.51
CA THR A 23 12.08 -7.84 -9.96
C THR A 23 12.73 -9.22 -9.83
N LEU A 24 12.00 -10.29 -10.18
CA LEU A 24 12.41 -11.69 -9.98
C LEU A 24 12.79 -12.00 -8.52
N GLN A 25 12.06 -11.39 -7.57
CA GLN A 25 12.24 -11.59 -6.14
C GLN A 25 11.12 -12.45 -5.54
N HIS A 26 11.39 -13.05 -4.38
CA HIS A 26 10.35 -13.75 -3.64
C HIS A 26 9.34 -12.75 -3.04
N GLU A 27 8.04 -13.08 -3.08
CA GLU A 27 6.96 -12.22 -2.56
C GLU A 27 7.19 -11.78 -1.11
N HIS A 28 7.78 -12.65 -0.28
CA HIS A 28 8.13 -12.32 1.11
C HIS A 28 9.08 -11.14 1.24
N VAL A 29 10.03 -10.99 0.30
CA VAL A 29 11.00 -9.88 0.31
C VAL A 29 10.26 -8.58 0.04
N ILE A 30 9.41 -8.56 -0.99
CA ILE A 30 8.61 -7.39 -1.37
C ILE A 30 7.60 -7.04 -0.27
N ALA A 31 6.85 -8.02 0.24
CA ALA A 31 5.87 -7.80 1.30
C ALA A 31 6.51 -7.22 2.56
N ARG A 32 7.70 -7.69 2.95
CA ARG A 32 8.44 -7.14 4.09
C ARG A 32 8.95 -5.72 3.82
N ALA A 33 9.41 -5.44 2.61
CA ALA A 33 9.83 -4.09 2.21
C ALA A 33 8.65 -3.11 2.25
N LEU A 34 7.49 -3.48 1.71
CA LEU A 34 6.28 -2.68 1.77
C LEU A 34 5.77 -2.50 3.20
N ALA A 35 5.78 -3.56 4.01
CA ALA A 35 5.36 -3.49 5.41
C ALA A 35 6.25 -2.53 6.22
N LYS A 36 7.56 -2.58 6.01
CA LYS A 36 8.50 -1.59 6.55
C LYS A 36 8.19 -0.18 6.05
N GLY A 37 7.85 -0.07 4.75
CA GLY A 37 7.36 1.15 4.14
C GLY A 37 6.21 1.76 4.93
N VAL A 38 5.20 0.95 5.26
CA VAL A 38 4.00 1.39 6.01
C VAL A 38 4.36 1.78 7.44
N LEU A 39 5.13 0.94 8.14
CA LEU A 39 5.36 1.13 9.58
C LEU A 39 6.42 2.18 9.91
N ARG A 40 7.39 2.40 9.02
CA ARG A 40 8.57 3.22 9.33
C ARG A 40 8.79 4.36 8.36
N ASP A 41 8.50 4.14 7.08
CA ASP A 41 8.88 5.10 6.05
C ASP A 41 7.73 6.04 5.64
N GLY A 42 6.49 5.73 6.01
CA GLY A 42 5.32 6.56 5.74
C GLY A 42 4.53 6.20 4.48
N LEU A 43 4.72 4.99 3.94
CA LEU A 43 3.85 4.46 2.88
C LEU A 43 2.41 4.35 3.39
N ARG A 44 1.46 4.91 2.63
CA ARG A 44 0.06 4.99 3.06
C ARG A 44 -0.74 3.80 2.54
N ALA A 45 -0.79 2.72 3.32
CA ALA A 45 -1.73 1.62 3.10
C ALA A 45 -3.05 1.90 3.84
N GLN A 46 -4.17 1.87 3.13
CA GLN A 46 -5.48 2.25 3.63
C GLN A 46 -6.44 1.06 3.56
N SER A 47 -7.27 0.89 4.59
CA SER A 47 -8.39 -0.07 4.55
C SER A 47 -9.67 0.56 4.01
N VAL A 48 -9.73 1.89 3.97
CA VAL A 48 -10.91 2.65 3.57
C VAL A 48 -10.50 3.74 2.59
N ASP A 49 -11.22 3.84 1.49
CA ASP A 49 -11.06 4.92 0.54
C ASP A 49 -11.73 6.19 1.07
N PRO A 50 -10.98 7.30 1.25
CA PRO A 50 -11.55 8.58 1.68
C PRO A 50 -12.74 9.05 0.83
N LYS A 51 -12.81 8.65 -0.46
CA LYS A 51 -13.92 9.01 -1.35
C LYS A 51 -15.25 8.33 -0.99
N TRP A 52 -15.20 7.25 -0.20
CA TRP A 52 -16.36 6.50 0.29
C TRP A 52 -16.71 6.83 1.75
N VAL A 53 -15.92 7.69 2.39
CA VAL A 53 -16.21 8.21 3.72
C VAL A 53 -17.21 9.35 3.60
N ASN A 54 -18.49 9.04 3.82
CA ASN A 54 -19.51 10.08 3.93
C ASN A 54 -19.27 10.92 5.19
N LYS A 55 -19.15 12.24 5.02
CA LYS A 55 -19.02 13.18 6.14
C LYS A 55 -20.22 13.03 7.08
N GLY A 56 -19.98 12.62 8.32
CA GLY A 56 -20.99 12.55 9.38
C GLY A 56 -21.79 11.25 9.49
N THR A 57 -21.65 10.29 8.57
CA THR A 57 -22.37 8.99 8.61
C THR A 57 -21.45 7.77 8.49
N PHE A 58 -20.14 8.00 8.46
CA PHE A 58 -19.16 6.93 8.40
C PHE A 58 -19.09 6.18 9.72
N GLU A 59 -19.44 4.89 9.67
CA GLU A 59 -19.35 3.98 10.80
C GLU A 59 -18.36 2.86 10.53
N LEU A 60 -17.44 2.66 11.48
CA LEU A 60 -16.45 1.58 11.46
C LEU A 60 -17.07 0.37 12.15
N ARG A 61 -17.57 -0.60 11.38
CA ARG A 61 -18.19 -1.82 11.91
C ARG A 61 -17.32 -3.06 11.63
N GLY A 62 -17.37 -4.03 12.54
CA GLY A 62 -16.84 -5.39 12.34
C GLY A 62 -15.38 -5.60 12.75
N LEU A 63 -14.50 -4.61 12.57
CA LEU A 63 -13.09 -4.66 13.00
C LEU A 63 -12.64 -3.24 13.41
N PRO A 64 -11.90 -3.06 14.52
CA PRO A 64 -11.47 -1.73 14.90
C PRO A 64 -10.48 -1.22 13.84
N LEU A 65 -10.85 -0.09 13.24
CA LEU A 65 -10.00 0.71 12.37
C LEU A 65 -9.26 1.72 13.23
N VAL A 66 -7.96 1.86 12.99
CA VAL A 66 -7.08 2.73 13.77
C VAL A 66 -6.48 3.81 12.89
N GLY A 67 -6.40 5.02 13.43
CA GLY A 67 -5.58 6.08 12.84
C GLY A 67 -4.11 5.82 13.14
N TYR A 68 -3.31 5.56 12.11
CA TYR A 68 -1.90 5.23 12.25
C TYR A 68 -1.01 6.28 11.57
N VAL A 69 0.11 6.64 12.20
CA VAL A 69 1.08 7.61 11.70
C VAL A 69 2.48 7.04 11.87
N ALA A 70 3.18 6.75 10.77
CA ALA A 70 4.56 6.24 10.81
C ALA A 70 5.60 7.30 11.20
N LYS A 71 5.31 8.58 10.88
CA LYS A 71 6.22 9.71 11.11
C LYS A 71 5.46 10.94 11.60
N ASN A 72 6.02 11.62 12.60
CA ASN A 72 5.46 12.86 13.10
C ASN A 72 5.27 13.89 11.98
N GLY A 73 4.12 14.55 11.97
CA GLY A 73 3.76 15.55 10.95
C GLY A 73 3.10 14.99 9.69
N CYS A 74 3.04 13.67 9.50
CA CYS A 74 2.27 13.06 8.42
C CYS A 74 0.78 12.93 8.78
N LEU A 75 -0.08 12.95 7.76
CA LEU A 75 -1.50 12.65 7.93
C LEU A 75 -1.69 11.18 8.33
N PRO A 76 -2.61 10.86 9.24
CA PRO A 76 -2.91 9.48 9.59
C PRO A 76 -3.48 8.70 8.40
N ILE A 77 -3.30 7.38 8.44
CA ILE A 77 -3.99 6.40 7.60
C ILE A 77 -5.00 5.66 8.46
N PHE A 78 -6.14 5.29 7.86
CA PHE A 78 -7.09 4.38 8.49
C PHE A 78 -6.77 2.95 8.05
N ILE A 79 -6.30 2.15 8.99
CA ILE A 79 -5.94 0.76 8.76
C ILE A 79 -6.65 -0.16 9.76
N ARG A 80 -7.04 -1.36 9.34
CA ARG A 80 -7.62 -2.36 10.25
C ARG A 80 -6.56 -2.77 11.26
N SER A 81 -6.94 -2.82 12.53
CA SER A 81 -6.07 -3.26 13.62
C SER A 81 -5.41 -4.62 13.35
N SER A 82 -6.14 -5.58 12.76
CA SER A 82 -5.60 -6.88 12.37
C SER A 82 -4.52 -6.78 11.29
N ALA A 83 -4.73 -5.95 10.27
CA ALA A 83 -3.73 -5.70 9.24
C ALA A 83 -2.50 -4.99 9.81
N LEU A 84 -2.68 -3.97 10.65
CA LEU A 84 -1.57 -3.28 11.31
C LEU A 84 -0.76 -4.22 12.20
N ASN A 85 -1.44 -5.08 12.98
CA ASN A 85 -0.78 -6.08 13.80
C ASN A 85 0.03 -7.05 12.95
N HIS A 86 -0.55 -7.54 11.85
CA HIS A 86 0.14 -8.45 10.93
C HIS A 86 1.36 -7.81 10.27
N LEU A 87 1.26 -6.56 9.81
CA LEU A 87 2.41 -5.81 9.29
C LEU A 87 3.53 -5.69 10.33
N THR A 88 3.15 -5.48 11.60
CA THR A 88 4.10 -5.38 12.72
C THR A 88 4.82 -6.70 12.94
N GLU A 89 4.10 -7.82 12.97
CA GLU A 89 4.68 -9.16 13.07
C GLU A 89 5.64 -9.49 11.91
N VAL A 90 5.28 -9.11 10.68
CA VAL A 90 6.15 -9.30 9.49
C VAL A 90 7.47 -8.51 9.61
N VAL A 91 7.42 -7.30 10.16
CA VAL A 91 8.60 -6.43 10.26
C VAL A 91 9.46 -6.79 11.47
N GLU A 92 8.87 -6.84 12.65
CA GLU A 92 9.56 -6.99 13.94
C GLU A 92 9.91 -8.44 14.25
N ASN A 93 9.01 -9.39 13.94
CA ASN A 93 9.17 -10.81 14.30
C ASN A 93 9.49 -11.71 13.09
N ALA A 94 9.67 -11.12 11.91
CA ALA A 94 9.92 -11.85 10.66
C ALA A 94 8.86 -12.93 10.36
N ALA A 95 7.61 -12.68 10.76
CA ALA A 95 6.50 -13.56 10.46
C ALA A 95 6.29 -13.69 8.94
N THR A 96 5.75 -14.84 8.51
CA THR A 96 5.39 -15.07 7.11
C THR A 96 4.28 -14.10 6.69
N PRO A 97 4.44 -13.33 5.60
CA PRO A 97 3.39 -12.47 5.10
C PRO A 97 2.17 -13.28 4.62
N ASP A 98 1.01 -13.04 5.23
CA ASP A 98 -0.27 -13.62 4.86
C ASP A 98 -1.07 -12.68 3.93
N PRO A 99 -1.39 -13.08 2.69
CA PRO A 99 -2.26 -12.33 1.78
C PRO A 99 -3.63 -12.01 2.37
N GLN A 100 -4.23 -12.93 3.14
CA GLN A 100 -5.59 -12.77 3.67
C GLN A 100 -5.67 -11.66 4.73
N ALA A 101 -4.65 -11.57 5.58
CA ALA A 101 -4.53 -10.49 6.57
C ALA A 101 -4.48 -9.10 5.94
N LEU A 102 -3.99 -8.99 4.69
CA LEU A 102 -3.79 -7.72 3.97
C LEU A 102 -4.76 -7.53 2.79
N PHE A 103 -5.75 -8.40 2.64
CA PHE A 103 -6.62 -8.47 1.46
C PHE A 103 -7.41 -7.17 1.20
N GLU A 104 -7.87 -6.50 2.25
CA GLU A 104 -8.65 -5.25 2.10
C GLU A 104 -7.75 -4.02 2.04
N GLU A 105 -6.46 -4.15 2.34
CA GLU A 105 -5.54 -3.02 2.33
C GLU A 105 -5.17 -2.66 0.90
N PHE A 106 -5.15 -1.38 0.60
CA PHE A 106 -4.76 -0.88 -0.71
C PHE A 106 -3.84 0.33 -0.57
N VAL A 107 -3.10 0.61 -1.63
CA VAL A 107 -2.26 1.80 -1.75
C VAL A 107 -2.68 2.53 -3.01
N THR A 108 -2.70 3.86 -2.98
CA THR A 108 -2.95 4.65 -4.18
C THR A 108 -1.66 4.81 -4.98
N LYS A 109 -1.77 5.03 -6.29
CA LYS A 109 -0.62 5.26 -7.18
C LYS A 109 0.17 6.49 -6.71
N GLN A 110 -0.54 7.54 -6.28
CA GLN A 110 0.04 8.76 -5.72
C GLN A 110 0.87 8.47 -4.46
N ASP A 111 0.27 7.79 -3.48
CA ASP A 111 0.94 7.48 -2.20
C ASP A 111 2.15 6.56 -2.42
N PHE A 112 2.02 5.58 -3.32
CA PHE A 112 3.09 4.67 -3.65
C PHE A 112 4.25 5.40 -4.36
N GLY A 113 3.96 6.25 -5.34
CA GLY A 113 4.96 7.07 -6.03
C GLY A 113 5.68 8.04 -5.09
N ALA A 114 4.94 8.69 -4.20
CA ALA A 114 5.52 9.59 -3.20
C ALA A 114 6.48 8.84 -2.26
N TRP A 115 6.09 7.65 -1.79
CA TRP A 115 6.95 6.80 -0.98
C TRP A 115 8.21 6.36 -1.74
N LEU A 116 8.07 5.86 -2.98
CA LEU A 116 9.19 5.43 -3.83
C LEU A 116 10.23 6.54 -4.03
N GLN A 117 9.76 7.74 -4.36
CA GLN A 117 10.62 8.92 -4.49
C GLN A 117 11.34 9.24 -3.17
N GLN A 118 10.63 9.19 -2.04
CA GLN A 118 11.20 9.47 -0.72
C GLN A 118 12.31 8.47 -0.35
N VAL A 119 12.16 7.19 -0.68
CA VAL A 119 13.15 6.15 -0.36
C VAL A 119 14.19 5.92 -1.46
N GLY A 120 14.11 6.68 -2.57
CA GLY A 120 15.07 6.60 -3.68
C GLY A 120 14.99 5.30 -4.48
N ILE A 121 13.81 4.69 -4.57
CA ILE A 121 13.57 3.46 -5.34
C ILE A 121 12.93 3.83 -6.67
N SER A 122 13.44 3.28 -7.78
CA SER A 122 12.87 3.49 -9.11
C SER A 122 11.42 3.01 -9.18
N PRO A 123 10.50 3.78 -9.79
CA PRO A 123 9.12 3.37 -9.93
C PRO A 123 8.99 2.07 -10.75
N PRO A 124 8.20 1.09 -10.28
CA PRO A 124 8.05 -0.18 -10.99
C PRO A 124 7.19 -0.03 -12.26
N GLY A 125 7.59 -0.74 -13.30
CA GLY A 125 6.98 -0.68 -14.63
C GLY A 125 5.51 -1.08 -14.62
N PHE A 126 5.12 -2.10 -13.85
CA PHE A 126 3.74 -2.61 -13.82
C PHE A 126 2.70 -1.52 -13.50
N TRP A 127 3.09 -0.48 -12.75
CA TRP A 127 2.18 0.60 -12.37
C TRP A 127 2.50 1.94 -13.05
N PHE A 128 3.77 2.20 -13.36
CA PHE A 128 4.22 3.51 -13.84
C PHE A 128 4.62 3.55 -15.33
N ALA A 129 4.81 2.41 -16.01
CA ALA A 129 5.26 2.40 -17.42
C ALA A 129 4.25 2.98 -18.42
N VAL A 130 2.97 3.10 -18.07
CA VAL A 130 1.89 3.53 -19.00
C VAL A 130 1.81 5.06 -19.16
N GLY A 131 2.66 5.83 -18.47
CA GLY A 131 2.59 7.30 -18.44
C GLY A 131 3.68 8.06 -19.23
N GLU A 132 4.74 7.42 -19.72
CA GLU A 132 5.89 8.12 -20.33
C GLU A 132 5.77 8.36 -21.85
N LEU A 133 4.58 8.17 -22.45
CA LEU A 133 4.36 8.38 -23.90
C LEU A 133 3.66 9.71 -24.26
N GLN A 134 3.57 10.66 -23.34
CA GLN A 134 3.13 12.02 -23.65
C GLN A 134 3.99 13.05 -22.93
N GLU A 135 5.16 13.32 -23.50
CA GLU A 135 5.75 14.67 -23.57
C GLU A 135 7.01 14.59 -24.45
N SER A 136 6.83 14.87 -25.73
CA SER A 136 7.91 15.19 -26.67
C SER A 136 7.42 16.26 -27.64
#